data_AF-A0ABD3NXH6-F1
#
_entry.id   AF-A0ABD3NXH6-F1
#
_cell.length_a   1.000
_cell.length_b   1.000
_cell.length_c   1.000
_cell.angle_alpha   90.00
_cell.angle_beta   90.00
_cell.angle_gamma   90.00
#
_symmetry.space_group_name_H-M   'P 1'
#
loop_
_entity.id
_entity.type
_entity.pdbx_description
1 polymer ?
#
loop_
_entity_poly.entity_id
_entity_poly.type
_entity_poly.pdbx_seq_one_letter_code
_entity_poly.pdbx_strand_id
1 'polypeptide(L)'
;MSEMAESTSIMLKSISDSVLLEMKEMDKRHSVTMNFYSIIAQVAYFLKPAMIPFFACRMVQLTMEKGLCKYSIMAFVNYASALCLDKIKKKDIEDASRIGKAAMSCWMKRYHTTDLLPNLYLVYYCFVAFHTEPMQACANMLRQGFDAGMSLGETGIASSMQFII
;
A
#
# COMPACT_ATOMS: atom_id res chain seq x y z
N MET A 1 6.22 18.68 0.29
CA MET A 1 5.52 17.46 0.76
C MET A 1 4.06 17.74 1.12
N SER A 2 3.73 18.79 1.90
CA SER A 2 2.34 19.01 2.34
C SER A 2 1.35 19.24 1.18
N GLU A 3 1.72 20.01 0.17
CA GLU A 3 0.87 20.28 -1.00
C GLU A 3 0.55 19.00 -1.80
N MET A 4 1.57 18.17 -2.05
CA MET A 4 1.38 16.88 -2.75
C MET A 4 0.44 15.95 -1.97
N ALA A 5 0.63 15.85 -0.65
CA ALA A 5 -0.21 15.00 0.19
C ALA A 5 -1.66 15.51 0.25
N GLU A 6 -1.86 16.82 0.30
CA GLU A 6 -3.19 17.45 0.26
C GLU A 6 -3.89 17.19 -1.08
N SER A 7 -3.21 17.42 -2.19
CA SER A 7 -3.71 17.12 -3.54
C SER A 7 -4.09 15.64 -3.69
N THR A 8 -3.25 14.73 -3.19
CA THR A 8 -3.53 13.29 -3.20
C THR A 8 -4.74 12.93 -2.33
N SER A 9 -4.88 13.55 -1.15
CA SER A 9 -6.05 13.34 -0.28
C SER A 9 -7.35 13.76 -0.96
N ILE A 10 -7.36 14.90 -1.63
CA ILE A 10 -8.54 15.40 -2.38
C ILE A 10 -8.94 14.40 -3.47
N MET A 11 -7.98 13.92 -4.27
CA MET A 11 -8.23 12.91 -5.31
C MET A 11 -8.85 11.63 -4.73
N LEU A 12 -8.26 11.10 -3.65
CA LEU A 12 -8.72 9.84 -3.05
C LEU A 12 -10.06 9.95 -2.34
N LYS A 13 -10.42 11.11 -1.80
CA LYS A 13 -11.74 11.34 -1.18
C LYS A 13 -12.85 11.45 -2.23
N SER A 14 -12.51 11.83 -3.45
CA SER A 14 -13.46 11.98 -4.55
C SER A 14 -13.80 10.65 -5.27
N ILE A 15 -12.99 9.61 -5.10
CA ILE A 15 -13.15 8.32 -5.80
C ILE A 15 -13.81 7.27 -4.91
N SER A 16 -14.79 6.54 -5.47
CA SER A 16 -15.41 5.40 -4.82
C SER A 16 -14.63 4.10 -5.08
N ASP A 17 -14.82 3.11 -4.21
CA ASP A 17 -14.18 1.80 -4.33
C ASP A 17 -14.57 1.07 -5.62
N SER A 18 -15.80 1.26 -6.11
CA SER A 18 -16.25 0.71 -7.40
C SER A 18 -15.48 1.30 -8.56
N VAL A 19 -15.27 2.63 -8.55
CA VAL A 19 -14.52 3.31 -9.60
C VAL A 19 -13.06 2.86 -9.60
N LEU A 20 -12.45 2.64 -8.43
CA LEU A 20 -11.09 2.08 -8.32
C LEU A 20 -10.99 0.70 -9.00
N LEU A 21 -11.96 -0.18 -8.79
CA LEU A 21 -11.98 -1.52 -9.42
C LEU A 21 -12.14 -1.46 -10.94
N GLU A 22 -12.87 -0.46 -11.45
CA GLU A 22 -13.18 -0.29 -12.87
C GLU A 22 -12.16 0.59 -13.62
N MET A 23 -11.15 1.14 -12.93
CA MET A 23 -10.12 1.97 -13.57
C MET A 23 -9.48 1.25 -14.75
N LYS A 24 -9.23 1.96 -15.86
CA LYS A 24 -8.51 1.38 -17.01
C LYS A 24 -7.16 0.80 -16.57
N GLU A 25 -6.71 -0.26 -17.23
CA GLU A 25 -5.37 -0.79 -17.00
C GLU A 25 -4.31 0.22 -17.45
N MET A 26 -3.29 0.41 -16.62
CA MET A 26 -2.16 1.28 -16.90
C MET A 26 -1.30 0.68 -18.02
N ASP A 27 -0.82 1.51 -18.96
CA ASP A 27 0.07 1.02 -20.01
C ASP A 27 1.42 0.53 -19.45
N LYS A 28 2.11 -0.27 -20.26
CA LYS A 28 3.35 -0.94 -19.87
C LYS A 28 4.43 0.03 -19.38
N ARG A 29 4.58 1.21 -20.01
CA ARG A 29 5.64 2.17 -19.65
C ARG A 29 5.40 2.75 -18.27
N HIS A 30 4.16 3.15 -17.98
CA HIS A 30 3.81 3.67 -16.67
C HIS A 30 3.81 2.55 -15.60
N SER A 31 3.40 1.33 -15.95
CA SER A 31 3.46 0.17 -15.04
C SER A 31 4.92 -0.16 -14.62
N VAL A 32 5.87 -0.11 -15.55
CA VAL A 32 7.31 -0.22 -15.23
C VAL A 32 7.76 0.91 -14.31
N THR A 33 7.29 2.13 -14.55
CA THR A 33 7.59 3.28 -13.68
C THR A 33 7.05 3.06 -12.27
N MET A 34 5.85 2.50 -12.13
CA MET A 34 5.27 2.13 -10.84
C MET A 34 6.08 1.04 -10.12
N ASN A 35 6.60 0.05 -10.84
CA ASN A 35 7.51 -0.95 -10.26
C ASN A 35 8.77 -0.29 -9.68
N PHE A 36 9.40 0.62 -10.43
CA PHE A 36 10.57 1.37 -9.95
C PHE A 36 10.26 2.14 -8.67
N TYR A 37 9.13 2.86 -8.63
CA TYR A 37 8.73 3.55 -7.41
C TYR A 37 8.46 2.59 -6.24
N SER A 38 7.87 1.41 -6.50
CA SER A 38 7.62 0.39 -5.48
C SER A 38 8.94 -0.11 -4.85
N ILE A 39 9.94 -0.40 -5.68
CA ILE A 39 11.28 -0.84 -5.23
C ILE A 39 11.96 0.28 -4.43
N ILE A 40 11.94 1.52 -4.94
CA ILE A 40 12.54 2.67 -4.24
C ILE A 40 11.83 2.94 -2.91
N ALA A 41 10.50 2.81 -2.85
CA ALA A 41 9.76 2.95 -1.61
C ALA A 41 10.18 1.89 -0.58
N GLN A 42 10.36 0.63 -0.99
CA GLN A 42 10.83 -0.43 -0.11
C GLN A 42 12.24 -0.13 0.44
N VAL A 43 13.18 0.31 -0.41
CA VAL A 43 14.53 0.70 0.03
C VAL A 43 14.47 1.92 0.96
N ALA A 44 13.63 2.91 0.64
CA ALA A 44 13.43 4.10 1.44
C ALA A 44 12.84 3.79 2.83
N TYR A 45 12.06 2.71 2.97
CA TYR A 45 11.54 2.30 4.26
C TYR A 45 12.67 2.00 5.25
N PHE A 46 13.74 1.34 4.80
CA PHE A 46 14.89 0.99 5.65
C PHE A 46 15.89 2.15 5.79
N LEU A 47 16.12 2.92 4.72
CA LEU A 47 17.22 3.90 4.69
C LEU A 47 16.78 5.35 4.96
N LYS A 48 15.57 5.73 4.55
CA LYS A 48 15.07 7.11 4.69
C LYS A 48 13.54 7.15 4.81
N PRO A 49 12.95 6.70 5.94
CA PRO A 49 11.50 6.52 6.10
C PRO A 49 10.65 7.78 5.86
N ALA A 50 11.26 8.96 5.97
CA ALA A 50 10.63 10.26 5.68
C ALA A 50 10.29 10.46 4.19
N MET A 51 10.86 9.67 3.28
CA MET A 51 10.57 9.71 1.84
C MET A 51 9.34 8.88 1.44
N ILE A 52 8.89 7.95 2.29
CA ILE A 52 7.75 7.06 1.99
C ILE A 52 6.49 7.84 1.57
N PRO A 53 6.05 8.90 2.28
CA PRO A 53 4.84 9.63 1.90
C PRO A 53 4.96 10.26 0.51
N PHE A 54 6.16 10.71 0.14
CA PHE A 54 6.40 11.29 -1.18
C PHE A 54 6.21 10.23 -2.29
N PHE A 55 6.83 9.06 -2.15
CA PHE A 55 6.68 8.00 -3.15
C PHE A 55 5.25 7.46 -3.20
N ALA A 56 4.62 7.26 -2.05
CA ALA A 56 3.22 6.83 -1.96
C ALA A 56 2.30 7.83 -2.69
N CYS A 57 2.40 9.12 -2.37
CA CYS A 57 1.58 10.15 -3.02
C CYS A 57 1.84 10.21 -4.53
N ARG A 58 3.11 10.12 -4.96
CA ARG A 58 3.45 10.17 -6.39
C ARG A 58 2.88 8.98 -7.15
N MET A 59 2.96 7.78 -6.59
CA MET A 59 2.40 6.57 -7.19
C MET A 59 0.87 6.60 -7.23
N VAL A 60 0.21 7.14 -6.19
CA VAL A 60 -1.25 7.36 -6.20
C VAL A 60 -1.64 8.31 -7.32
N GLN A 61 -1.02 9.49 -7.41
CA GLN A 61 -1.32 10.46 -8.47
C GLN A 61 -1.14 9.85 -9.86
N LEU A 62 -0.05 9.11 -10.08
CA LEU A 62 0.18 8.44 -11.35
C LEU A 62 -0.89 7.39 -11.66
N THR A 63 -1.36 6.68 -10.64
CA THR A 63 -2.49 5.74 -10.76
C THR A 63 -3.76 6.46 -11.19
N MET A 64 -4.10 7.56 -10.51
CA MET A 64 -5.28 8.37 -10.83
C MET A 64 -5.23 8.91 -12.28
N GLU A 65 -4.06 9.30 -12.78
CA GLU A 65 -3.90 9.84 -14.12
C GLU A 65 -3.83 8.78 -15.23
N LYS A 66 -3.14 7.67 -14.98
CA LYS A 66 -2.73 6.72 -16.04
C LYS A 66 -3.46 5.38 -15.99
N GLY A 67 -4.22 5.12 -14.94
CA GLY A 67 -4.94 3.86 -14.73
C GLY A 67 -4.31 3.03 -13.62
N LEU A 68 -4.85 1.84 -13.41
CA LEU A 68 -4.46 0.94 -12.34
C LEU A 68 -3.46 -0.11 -12.84
N CYS A 69 -2.50 -0.50 -12.00
CA CYS A 69 -1.67 -1.68 -12.20
C CYS A 69 -1.45 -2.41 -10.86
N LYS A 70 -0.84 -3.59 -10.86
CA LYS A 70 -0.57 -4.33 -9.62
C LYS A 70 0.22 -3.54 -8.57
N TYR A 71 1.13 -2.67 -8.99
CA TYR A 71 1.93 -1.83 -8.07
C TYR A 71 1.15 -0.63 -7.50
N SER A 72 0.01 -0.25 -8.12
CA SER A 72 -0.89 0.76 -7.57
C SER A 72 -1.48 0.33 -6.23
N ILE A 73 -1.64 -0.98 -5.99
CA ILE A 73 -2.08 -1.52 -4.70
C ILE A 73 -1.10 -1.08 -3.60
N MET A 74 0.21 -1.25 -3.83
CA MET A 74 1.23 -0.80 -2.88
C MET A 74 1.23 0.71 -2.69
N ALA A 75 0.88 1.49 -3.72
CA ALA A 75 0.74 2.94 -3.60
C ALA A 75 -0.32 3.33 -2.57
N PHE A 76 -1.51 2.74 -2.68
CA PHE A 76 -2.64 3.01 -1.79
C PHE A 76 -2.35 2.55 -0.35
N VAL A 77 -1.79 1.35 -0.18
CA VAL A 77 -1.48 0.83 1.17
C VAL A 77 -0.35 1.61 1.84
N ASN A 78 0.70 2.03 1.09
CA ASN A 78 1.73 2.90 1.63
C ASN A 78 1.20 4.31 1.99
N TYR A 79 0.24 4.83 1.20
CA TYR A 79 -0.41 6.09 1.52
C TYR A 79 -1.25 5.98 2.80
N ALA A 80 -2.06 4.92 2.92
CA ALA A 80 -2.82 4.62 4.13
C ALA A 80 -1.91 4.48 5.37
N SER A 81 -0.80 3.73 5.25
CA SER A 81 0.21 3.62 6.31
C SER A 81 0.80 4.99 6.69
N ALA A 82 1.08 5.86 5.70
CA ALA A 82 1.60 7.20 5.97
C ALA A 82 0.59 8.11 6.70
N LEU A 83 -0.72 7.93 6.48
CA LEU A 83 -1.78 8.60 7.24
C LEU A 83 -1.84 8.10 8.70
N CYS A 84 -1.65 6.81 8.94
CA CYS A 84 -1.67 6.24 10.30
C CYS A 84 -0.45 6.64 11.14
N LEU A 85 0.73 6.71 10.50
CA LEU A 85 2.02 6.97 11.16
C LEU A 85 2.35 8.47 11.33
N ASP A 86 1.37 9.36 11.19
CA ASP A 86 1.52 10.81 11.33
C ASP A 86 2.61 11.41 10.39
N LYS A 87 2.91 10.73 9.28
CA LYS A 87 3.89 11.19 8.27
C LYS A 87 3.29 12.17 7.28
N ILE A 88 1.96 12.32 7.28
CA ILE A 88 1.20 13.35 6.57
C ILE A 88 0.53 14.23 7.63
N LYS A 89 0.48 15.55 7.41
CA LYS A 89 0.09 16.57 8.42
C LYS A 89 -1.25 16.33 9.13
N LYS A 90 -2.15 15.53 8.54
CA LYS A 90 -3.46 15.21 9.10
C LYS A 90 -3.59 13.69 9.24
N LYS A 91 -3.59 13.22 10.48
CA LYS A 91 -3.99 11.85 10.82
C LYS A 91 -5.45 11.66 10.46
N ASP A 92 -5.75 10.64 9.66
CA ASP A 92 -7.10 10.32 9.20
C ASP A 92 -7.23 8.79 9.10
N ILE A 93 -7.50 8.16 10.25
CA ILE A 93 -7.55 6.69 10.38
C ILE A 93 -8.72 6.10 9.58
N GLU A 94 -9.84 6.81 9.51
CA GLU A 94 -11.01 6.38 8.74
C GLU A 94 -10.69 6.36 7.25
N ASP A 95 -10.08 7.43 6.72
CA ASP A 95 -9.66 7.48 5.31
C ASP A 95 -8.58 6.44 5.01
N ALA A 96 -7.61 6.26 5.92
CA ALA A 96 -6.58 5.23 5.80
C ALA A 96 -7.17 3.81 5.75
N SER A 97 -8.13 3.50 6.63
CA SER A 97 -8.82 2.21 6.65
C SER A 97 -9.61 1.98 5.37
N ARG A 98 -10.37 2.99 4.92
CA ARG A 98 -11.13 2.93 3.66
C ARG A 98 -10.22 2.65 2.46
N ILE A 99 -9.16 3.43 2.27
CA ILE A 99 -8.23 3.29 1.14
C ILE A 99 -7.48 1.95 1.22
N GLY A 100 -7.08 1.53 2.43
CA GLY A 100 -6.43 0.24 2.65
C GLY A 100 -7.35 -0.93 2.24
N LYS A 101 -8.61 -0.91 2.67
CA LYS A 101 -9.62 -1.93 2.30
C LYS A 101 -9.89 -1.93 0.80
N ALA A 102 -10.00 -0.75 0.18
CA ALA A 102 -10.18 -0.62 -1.26
C ALA A 102 -8.99 -1.23 -2.03
N ALA A 103 -7.75 -0.98 -1.57
CA ALA A 103 -6.55 -1.56 -2.16
C ALA A 103 -6.52 -3.10 -2.03
N MET A 104 -6.87 -3.63 -0.86
CA MET A 104 -6.97 -5.09 -0.64
C MET A 104 -8.06 -5.72 -1.52
N SER A 105 -9.20 -5.05 -1.70
CA SER A 105 -10.26 -5.46 -2.61
C SER A 105 -9.78 -5.45 -4.08
N CYS A 106 -9.01 -4.44 -4.50
CA CYS A 106 -8.42 -4.39 -5.84
C CYS A 106 -7.44 -5.55 -6.08
N TRP A 107 -6.58 -5.84 -5.09
CA TRP A 107 -5.71 -7.00 -5.14
C TRP A 107 -6.50 -8.29 -5.28
N MET A 108 -7.48 -8.51 -4.39
CA MET A 108 -8.28 -9.73 -4.32
C MET A 108 -9.25 -9.91 -5.49
N LYS A 109 -9.65 -8.86 -6.21
CA LYS A 109 -10.61 -9.00 -7.32
C LYS A 109 -9.96 -8.94 -8.70
N ARG A 110 -8.81 -8.28 -8.83
CA ARG A 110 -8.25 -7.94 -10.15
C ARG A 110 -6.88 -8.52 -10.42
N TYR A 111 -5.95 -8.46 -9.46
CA TYR A 111 -4.54 -8.80 -9.74
C TYR A 111 -4.12 -10.15 -9.17
N HIS A 112 -4.55 -10.50 -7.95
CA HIS A 112 -4.23 -11.77 -7.29
C HIS A 112 -2.73 -12.14 -7.32
N THR A 113 -1.87 -11.12 -7.30
CA THR A 113 -0.43 -11.29 -7.48
C THR A 113 0.21 -11.82 -6.20
N THR A 114 0.96 -12.91 -6.31
CA THR A 114 1.66 -13.54 -5.19
C THR A 114 3.00 -12.88 -4.89
N ASP A 115 3.65 -12.26 -5.87
CA ASP A 115 4.96 -11.59 -5.74
C ASP A 115 4.93 -10.37 -4.81
N LEU A 116 3.79 -9.66 -4.74
CA LEU A 116 3.62 -8.52 -3.85
C LEU A 116 2.99 -8.89 -2.51
N LEU A 117 2.55 -10.15 -2.35
CA LEU A 117 1.75 -10.58 -1.21
C LEU A 117 2.42 -10.33 0.15
N PRO A 118 3.71 -10.69 0.35
CA PRO A 118 4.37 -10.47 1.63
C PRO A 118 4.43 -8.98 1.97
N ASN A 119 4.90 -8.15 1.03
CA ASN A 119 4.98 -6.70 1.22
C ASN A 119 3.60 -6.09 1.50
N LEU A 120 2.57 -6.51 0.79
CA LEU A 120 1.21 -6.03 0.95
C LEU A 120 0.67 -6.35 2.35
N TYR A 121 0.85 -7.58 2.81
CA TYR A 121 0.37 -8.02 4.11
C TYR A 121 1.14 -7.34 5.24
N LEU A 122 2.47 -7.21 5.11
CA LEU A 122 3.29 -6.48 6.08
C LEU A 122 2.75 -5.06 6.26
N VAL A 123 2.63 -4.30 5.16
CA VAL A 123 2.31 -2.87 5.28
C VAL A 123 0.86 -2.68 5.73
N TYR A 124 -0.09 -3.43 5.18
CA TYR A 124 -1.50 -3.27 5.54
C TYR A 124 -1.79 -3.72 6.97
N TYR A 125 -1.38 -4.94 7.36
CA TYR A 125 -1.74 -5.48 8.67
C TYR A 125 -0.89 -4.94 9.83
N CYS A 126 0.35 -4.50 9.58
CA CYS A 126 1.17 -3.87 10.63
C CYS A 126 0.89 -2.38 10.84
N PHE A 127 0.43 -1.64 9.82
CA PHE A 127 0.31 -0.17 9.92
C PHE A 127 -1.09 0.38 9.74
N VAL A 128 -2.04 -0.38 9.19
CA VAL A 128 -3.37 0.13 8.84
C VAL A 128 -4.46 -0.67 9.55
N ALA A 129 -4.53 -1.97 9.30
CA ALA A 129 -5.68 -2.78 9.69
C ALA A 129 -5.91 -2.82 11.20
N PHE A 130 -4.87 -2.89 12.03
CA PHE A 130 -5.00 -3.02 13.49
C PHE A 130 -5.69 -1.82 14.16
N HIS A 131 -5.81 -0.68 13.46
CA HIS A 131 -6.57 0.47 13.95
C HIS A 131 -8.09 0.24 13.90
N THR A 132 -8.57 -0.67 13.04
CA THR A 132 -10.01 -0.92 12.82
C THR A 132 -10.40 -2.39 12.89
N GLU A 133 -9.45 -3.32 12.90
CA GLU A 133 -9.65 -4.76 12.91
C GLU A 133 -9.06 -5.39 14.18
N PRO A 134 -9.59 -6.53 14.66
CA PRO A 134 -9.03 -7.23 15.82
C PRO A 134 -7.58 -7.65 15.59
N MET A 135 -6.73 -7.44 16.59
CA MET A 135 -5.29 -7.74 16.50
C MET A 135 -5.01 -9.21 16.15
N GLN A 136 -5.81 -10.16 16.67
CA GLN A 136 -5.68 -11.58 16.33
C GLN A 136 -5.93 -11.85 14.84
N ALA A 137 -6.88 -11.13 14.22
CA ALA A 137 -7.13 -11.24 12.79
C ALA A 137 -5.94 -10.70 11.98
N CYS A 138 -5.36 -9.57 12.41
CA CYS A 138 -4.15 -9.04 11.79
C CYS A 138 -2.95 -10.01 11.92
N ALA A 139 -2.74 -10.59 13.10
CA ALA A 139 -1.66 -11.55 13.34
C ALA A 139 -1.78 -12.81 12.47
N ASN A 140 -2.99 -13.35 12.29
CA ASN A 140 -3.23 -14.48 11.39
C ASN A 140 -2.87 -14.15 9.93
N MET A 141 -3.21 -12.95 9.48
CA MET A 141 -2.87 -12.51 8.13
C MET A 141 -1.37 -12.25 7.98
N LEU A 142 -0.72 -11.68 8.99
CA LEU A 142 0.74 -11.53 9.00
C LEU A 142 1.44 -12.88 8.94
N ARG A 143 0.93 -13.92 9.62
CA ARG A 143 1.46 -15.29 9.50
C ARG A 143 1.39 -15.83 8.08
N GLN A 144 0.27 -15.62 7.38
CA GLN A 144 0.18 -15.98 5.95
C GLN A 144 1.18 -15.20 5.09
N GLY A 145 1.38 -13.90 5.40
CA GLY A 145 2.38 -13.07 4.72
C GLY A 145 3.81 -13.56 4.96
N PHE A 146 4.09 -14.05 6.17
CA PHE A 146 5.37 -14.64 6.54
C PHE A 146 5.64 -15.92 5.73
N ASP A 147 4.67 -16.84 5.70
CA ASP A 147 4.79 -18.11 4.96
C ASP A 147 4.98 -17.85 3.45
N ALA A 148 4.28 -16.87 2.90
CA ALA A 148 4.46 -16.42 1.52
C ALA A 148 5.87 -15.84 1.29
N GLY A 149 6.35 -14.98 2.20
CA GLY A 149 7.69 -14.40 2.12
C GLY A 149 8.80 -15.45 2.18
N MET A 150 8.67 -16.43 3.07
CA MET A 150 9.59 -17.56 3.17
C MET A 150 9.60 -18.40 1.89
N SER A 151 8.41 -18.68 1.33
CA SER A 151 8.28 -19.47 0.09
C SER A 151 8.88 -18.76 -1.13
N LEU A 152 8.83 -17.42 -1.16
CA LEU A 152 9.40 -16.60 -2.24
C LEU A 152 10.90 -16.28 -2.05
N GLY A 153 11.50 -16.70 -0.93
CA GLY A 153 12.88 -16.36 -0.58
C GLY A 153 13.08 -14.91 -0.11
N GLU A 154 11.99 -14.18 0.16
CA GLU A 154 12.00 -12.80 0.67
C GLU A 154 12.21 -12.77 2.20
N THR A 155 13.33 -13.31 2.66
CA THR A 155 13.62 -13.52 4.09
C THR A 155 13.59 -12.22 4.90
N GLY A 156 14.08 -11.10 4.34
CA GLY A 156 14.07 -9.81 5.05
C GLY A 156 12.65 -9.29 5.37
N ILE A 157 11.68 -9.52 4.47
CA ILE A 157 10.29 -9.14 4.70
C ILE A 157 9.63 -10.10 5.68
N ALA A 158 9.88 -11.41 5.52
CA ALA A 158 9.38 -12.42 6.43
C ALA A 158 9.84 -12.14 7.88
N SER A 159 11.14 -11.88 8.08
CA SER A 159 11.68 -11.54 9.41
C SER A 159 11.05 -10.27 10.00
N SER A 160 10.63 -9.31 9.17
CA SER A 160 9.96 -8.09 9.65
C SER A 160 8.58 -8.36 10.24
N MET A 161 7.88 -9.42 9.78
CA MET A 161 6.58 -9.82 10.33
C MET A 161 6.70 -10.67 11.60
N GLN A 162 7.81 -11.41 11.75
CA GLN A 162 8.00 -12.36 12.84
C GLN A 162 8.01 -11.70 14.24
N PHE A 163 8.32 -10.41 14.34
CA PHE A 163 8.26 -9.68 15.60
C PHE A 163 6.83 -9.41 16.12
N ILE A 164 5.81 -9.65 15.28
CA ILE A 164 4.41 -9.30 15.56
C ILE A 164 3.50 -10.55 15.65
N ILE A 165 3.96 -11.69 15.13
CA ILE A 165 3.26 -13.00 15.13
C ILE A 165 3.61 -13.81 16.37
#